data_AF-Q9SEW6-F1
#
_entry.id   AF-Q9SEW6-F1
#
_cell.length_a   1.000
_cell.length_b   1.000
_cell.length_c   1.000
_cell.angle_alpha   90.00
_cell.angle_beta   90.00
_cell.angle_gamma   90.00
#
_symmetry.space_group_name_H-M   'P 1'
#
loop_
_entity.id
_entity.type
_entity.pdbx_description
1 polymer ?
#
loop_
_entity_poly.entity_id
_entity_poly.type
_entity_poly.pdbx_seq_one_letter_code
_entity_poly.pdbx_strand_id
1 'polypeptide(L)'
;AHIITAVIGSGVLSLAWAIAQLGWIAGPSMMLLFSFVTYYTSTLLSACYRTGDQLNGKRNYTYTDAVRAYLGGFKVKICGLVQYVNLFGVAIGYTIAASISMMAIKRSNCFHSSGGKDPCHMNGNLYMISFGIVEIFFSQIPDFDQLWWLSTLAAVMSFTYSTIGLGLGVGKVIENKGIKGSLTGITVGTVTQTQKVGRSFQALGNIAFAYSYSMILIEIQDTIKSPPSESKTMKAATLISVVVTTIFYMLCGCLGYAAFG
;
A
#
# COMPACT_ATOMS: atom_id res chain seq x y z
N ALA A 1 6.15 -10.60 -10.33
CA ALA A 1 5.90 -10.86 -8.90
C ALA A 1 6.16 -9.62 -8.05
N HIS A 2 7.37 -9.05 -8.09
CA HIS A 2 7.77 -7.92 -7.22
C HIS A 2 6.86 -6.69 -7.25
N ILE A 3 6.29 -6.31 -8.40
CA ILE A 3 5.36 -5.17 -8.47
C ILE A 3 4.08 -5.51 -7.69
N ILE A 4 3.42 -6.62 -8.00
CA ILE A 4 2.16 -7.02 -7.36
C ILE A 4 2.34 -7.18 -5.84
N THR A 5 3.49 -7.67 -5.38
CA THR A 5 3.80 -7.81 -3.93
C THR A 5 4.10 -6.48 -3.27
N ALA A 6 4.73 -5.55 -3.99
CA ALA A 6 4.98 -4.20 -3.50
C ALA A 6 3.71 -3.35 -3.45
N VAL A 7 2.74 -3.64 -4.34
CA VAL A 7 1.46 -2.91 -4.34
C VAL A 7 0.47 -3.55 -3.38
N ILE A 8 0.17 -4.85 -3.50
CA ILE A 8 -0.87 -5.51 -2.68
C ILE A 8 -0.28 -5.93 -1.34
N GLY A 9 -0.44 -5.08 -0.33
CA GLY A 9 0.07 -5.27 1.02
C GLY A 9 -0.84 -4.71 2.10
N SER A 10 -0.25 -4.34 3.24
CA SER A 10 -0.97 -3.86 4.43
C SER A 10 -1.89 -2.66 4.17
N GLY A 11 -1.65 -1.89 3.11
CA GLY A 11 -2.50 -0.79 2.68
C GLY A 11 -3.97 -1.19 2.50
N VAL A 12 -4.26 -2.43 2.07
CA VAL A 12 -5.65 -2.92 1.88
C VAL A 12 -6.46 -2.89 3.17
N LEU A 13 -5.82 -3.18 4.31
CA LEU A 13 -6.48 -3.35 5.60
C LEU A 13 -7.12 -2.05 6.11
N SER A 14 -6.62 -0.89 5.69
CA SER A 14 -7.14 0.42 6.10
C SER A 14 -8.12 1.04 5.09
N LEU A 15 -8.30 0.44 3.91
CA LEU A 15 -9.12 1.01 2.83
C LEU A 15 -10.60 1.11 3.19
N ALA A 16 -11.17 0.08 3.83
CA ALA A 16 -12.57 0.12 4.25
C ALA A 16 -12.82 1.26 5.24
N TRP A 17 -11.89 1.47 6.18
CA TRP A 17 -11.94 2.60 7.11
C TRP A 17 -11.78 3.94 6.39
N ALA A 18 -10.87 4.03 5.41
CA ALA A 18 -10.65 5.26 4.64
C ALA A 18 -11.89 5.65 3.82
N ILE A 19 -12.55 4.69 3.16
CA ILE A 19 -13.83 4.93 2.50
C ILE A 19 -14.89 5.30 3.52
N ALA A 20 -14.91 4.72 4.72
CA ALA A 20 -15.85 5.13 5.75
C ALA A 20 -15.70 6.60 6.18
N GLN A 21 -14.48 7.14 6.17
CA GLN A 21 -14.27 8.56 6.45
C GLN A 21 -14.73 9.48 5.31
N LEU A 22 -14.53 9.06 4.05
CA LEU A 22 -14.76 9.88 2.85
C LEU A 22 -16.17 9.72 2.25
N GLY A 23 -16.79 8.55 2.42
CA GLY A 23 -18.08 8.17 1.87
C GLY A 23 -18.04 7.52 0.49
N TRP A 24 -19.23 7.14 0.02
CA TRP A 24 -19.44 6.46 -1.26
C TRP A 24 -19.00 7.25 -2.49
N ILE A 25 -18.91 8.58 -2.39
CA ILE A 25 -18.46 9.43 -3.50
C ILE A 25 -16.95 9.62 -3.42
N ALA A 26 -16.47 10.34 -2.40
CA ALA A 26 -15.08 10.76 -2.33
C ALA A 26 -14.11 9.59 -2.15
N GLY A 27 -14.49 8.52 -1.44
CA GLY A 27 -13.61 7.35 -1.24
C GLY A 27 -13.22 6.69 -2.57
N PRO A 28 -14.18 6.10 -3.31
CA PRO A 28 -13.94 5.53 -4.62
C PRO A 28 -13.28 6.48 -5.63
N SER A 29 -13.72 7.73 -5.70
CA SER A 29 -13.12 8.73 -6.60
C SER A 29 -11.65 8.98 -6.30
N MET A 30 -11.27 9.09 -5.03
CA MET A 30 -9.86 9.27 -4.65
C MET A 30 -9.03 8.03 -4.94
N MET A 31 -9.58 6.82 -4.77
CA MET A 31 -8.86 5.59 -5.12
C MET A 31 -8.55 5.50 -6.62
N LEU A 32 -9.50 5.89 -7.47
CA LEU A 32 -9.27 5.97 -8.92
C LEU A 32 -8.27 7.07 -9.28
N LEU A 33 -8.33 8.22 -8.61
CA LEU A 33 -7.36 9.30 -8.82
C LEU A 33 -5.94 8.86 -8.46
N PHE A 34 -5.73 8.29 -7.27
CA PHE A 34 -4.41 7.80 -6.85
C PHE A 34 -3.92 6.66 -7.76
N SER A 35 -4.81 5.76 -8.19
CA SER A 35 -4.48 4.75 -9.21
C SER A 35 -3.95 5.37 -10.50
N PHE A 36 -4.65 6.38 -11.04
CA PHE A 36 -4.23 7.08 -12.26
C PHE A 36 -2.89 7.80 -12.07
N VAL A 37 -2.74 8.55 -10.97
CA VAL A 37 -1.50 9.25 -10.65
C VAL A 37 -0.35 8.26 -10.55
N THR A 38 -0.52 7.14 -9.85
CA THR A 38 0.51 6.11 -9.70
C THR A 38 0.86 5.44 -11.03
N TYR A 39 -0.13 5.16 -11.88
CA TYR A 39 0.13 4.63 -13.23
C TYR A 39 0.95 5.62 -14.07
N TYR A 40 0.54 6.89 -14.07
CA TYR A 40 1.20 7.94 -14.83
C TYR A 40 2.65 8.16 -14.37
N THR A 41 2.87 8.32 -13.06
CA THR A 41 4.21 8.53 -12.50
C THR A 41 5.11 7.32 -12.69
N SER A 42 4.58 6.11 -12.51
CA SER A 42 5.36 4.87 -12.72
C SER A 42 5.75 4.67 -14.19
N THR A 43 4.86 5.02 -15.13
CA THR A 43 5.16 4.97 -16.57
C THR A 43 6.23 5.99 -16.98
N LEU A 44 6.22 7.17 -16.38
CA LEU A 44 7.27 8.17 -16.60
C LEU A 44 8.60 7.69 -16.03
N LEU A 45 8.58 7.19 -14.80
CA LEU A 45 9.78 6.76 -14.10
C LEU A 45 10.42 5.54 -14.77
N SER A 46 9.62 4.62 -15.32
CA SER A 46 10.15 3.46 -16.04
C SER A 46 10.91 3.83 -17.31
N ALA A 47 10.55 4.96 -17.95
CA ALA A 47 11.25 5.50 -19.10
C ALA A 47 12.60 6.14 -18.73
N CYS A 48 12.76 6.58 -17.47
CA CYS A 48 13.99 7.18 -16.95
C CYS A 48 15.05 6.15 -16.50
N TYR A 49 14.74 4.85 -16.55
CA TYR A 49 15.70 3.80 -16.18
C TYR A 49 16.97 3.80 -17.04
N ARG A 50 16.87 4.16 -18.33
CA ARG A 50 18.03 4.32 -19.21
C ARG A 50 18.11 5.73 -19.78
N THR A 51 19.29 6.31 -19.72
CA THR A 51 19.56 7.65 -20.26
C THR A 51 19.92 7.57 -21.75
N GLY A 52 19.21 8.33 -22.58
CA GLY A 52 19.40 8.34 -24.03
C GLY A 52 18.61 7.22 -24.72
N ASP A 53 19.32 6.26 -25.33
CA ASP A 53 18.70 5.10 -25.99
C ASP A 53 18.13 4.10 -24.96
N GLN A 54 16.92 3.60 -25.21
CA GLN A 54 16.24 2.64 -24.35
C GLN A 54 16.82 1.21 -24.48
N LEU A 55 17.66 0.93 -25.49
CA LEU A 55 18.30 -0.38 -25.67
C LEU A 55 19.79 -0.40 -25.28
N ASN A 56 20.53 0.67 -25.58
CA ASN A 56 21.97 0.74 -25.34
C ASN A 56 22.38 1.86 -24.37
N GLY A 57 21.44 2.71 -23.93
CA GLY A 57 21.71 3.81 -23.01
C GLY A 57 22.15 3.34 -21.62
N LYS A 58 22.88 4.22 -20.94
CA LYS A 58 23.40 3.98 -19.58
C LYS A 58 22.24 3.70 -18.62
N ARG A 59 22.34 2.62 -17.86
CA ARG A 59 21.37 2.25 -16.81
C ARG A 59 21.51 3.13 -15.57
N ASN A 60 20.37 3.51 -15.02
CA ASN A 60 20.23 4.17 -13.72
C ASN A 60 19.64 3.15 -12.75
N TYR A 61 20.46 2.66 -11.83
CA TYR A 61 20.10 1.60 -10.89
C TYR A 61 19.21 2.08 -9.74
N THR A 62 19.22 3.40 -9.48
CA THR A 62 18.45 4.01 -8.39
C THR A 62 17.67 5.23 -8.89
N TYR A 63 16.60 5.60 -8.18
CA TYR A 63 15.89 6.85 -8.45
C TYR A 63 16.81 8.08 -8.43
N THR A 64 17.73 8.15 -7.46
CA THR A 64 18.66 9.28 -7.33
C THR A 64 19.61 9.37 -8.53
N ASP A 65 20.03 8.24 -9.10
CA ASP A 65 20.84 8.21 -10.32
C ASP A 65 20.06 8.68 -11.54
N ALA A 66 18.78 8.29 -11.66
CA ALA A 66 17.91 8.79 -12.72
C ALA A 66 17.72 10.32 -12.62
N VAL A 67 17.48 10.84 -11.42
CA VAL A 67 17.39 12.30 -11.21
C VAL A 67 18.71 12.99 -11.56
N ARG A 68 19.85 12.39 -11.19
CA ARG A 68 21.18 12.92 -11.53
C ARG A 68 21.41 12.96 -13.03
N ALA A 69 20.99 11.94 -13.76
CA ALA A 69 21.16 11.85 -15.20
C ALA A 69 20.29 12.83 -15.99
N TYR A 70 19.04 13.08 -15.56
CA TYR A 70 18.09 13.92 -16.30
C TYR A 70 17.96 15.35 -15.81
N LEU A 71 18.04 15.60 -14.50
CA LEU A 71 17.81 16.92 -13.91
C LEU A 71 19.09 17.60 -13.43
N GLY A 72 20.02 16.82 -12.87
CA GLY A 72 21.31 17.31 -12.38
C GLY A 72 21.24 18.35 -11.25
N GLY A 73 22.42 18.78 -10.77
CA GLY A 73 22.58 19.91 -9.85
C GLY A 73 21.83 19.78 -8.52
N PHE A 74 21.26 20.89 -8.05
CA PHE A 74 20.59 21.00 -6.75
C PHE A 74 19.32 20.14 -6.65
N LYS A 75 18.67 19.83 -7.78
CA LYS A 75 17.44 19.03 -7.83
C LYS A 75 17.67 17.60 -7.32
N VAL A 76 18.86 17.04 -7.50
CA VAL A 76 19.24 15.72 -6.96
C VAL A 76 19.12 15.69 -5.44
N LYS A 77 19.58 16.76 -4.77
CA LYS A 77 19.51 16.86 -3.30
C LYS A 77 18.08 16.95 -2.80
N ILE A 78 17.24 17.76 -3.47
CA ILE A 78 15.83 17.90 -3.10
C ILE A 78 15.06 16.59 -3.33
N CYS A 79 15.15 16.02 -4.54
CA CYS A 79 14.43 14.79 -4.88
C CYS A 79 14.90 13.60 -4.04
N GLY A 80 16.21 13.52 -3.75
CA GLY A 80 16.75 12.52 -2.83
C GLY A 80 16.19 12.68 -1.42
N LEU A 81 16.18 13.91 -0.86
CA LEU A 81 15.59 14.17 0.46
C LEU A 81 14.10 13.77 0.51
N VAL A 82 13.32 14.13 -0.49
CA VAL A 82 11.90 13.76 -0.58
C VAL A 82 11.72 12.24 -0.66
N GLN A 83 12.55 11.54 -1.46
CA GLN A 83 12.52 10.07 -1.55
C GLN A 83 12.82 9.43 -0.20
N TYR A 84 13.88 9.85 0.49
CA TYR A 84 14.25 9.29 1.81
C TYR A 84 13.19 9.54 2.88
N VAL A 85 12.61 10.74 2.92
CA VAL A 85 11.51 11.06 3.85
C VAL A 85 10.30 10.17 3.59
N ASN A 86 9.97 9.93 2.32
CA ASN A 86 8.83 9.08 1.96
C ASN A 86 9.11 7.60 2.25
N LEU A 87 10.31 7.09 1.96
CA LEU A 87 10.73 5.73 2.34
C LEU A 87 10.68 5.52 3.87
N PHE A 88 11.17 6.48 4.64
CA PHE A 88 11.09 6.46 6.10
C PHE A 88 9.65 6.47 6.61
N GLY A 89 8.79 7.32 6.04
CA GLY A 89 7.37 7.36 6.36
C GLY A 89 6.65 6.04 6.05
N VAL A 90 6.97 5.42 4.91
CA VAL A 90 6.42 4.12 4.53
C VAL A 90 6.87 3.02 5.49
N ALA A 91 8.14 3.01 5.89
CA ALA A 91 8.66 2.05 6.88
C ALA A 91 7.89 2.16 8.21
N ILE A 92 7.72 3.38 8.75
CA ILE A 92 6.89 3.61 9.94
C ILE A 92 5.45 3.08 9.74
N GLY A 93 4.86 3.35 8.58
CA GLY A 93 3.53 2.86 8.22
C GLY A 93 3.43 1.33 8.28
N TYR A 94 4.42 0.62 7.74
CA TYR A 94 4.48 -0.85 7.82
C TYR A 94 4.65 -1.35 9.26
N THR A 95 5.53 -0.75 10.07
CA THR A 95 5.71 -1.12 11.47
C THR A 95 4.42 -0.96 12.28
N ILE A 96 3.71 0.16 12.10
CA ILE A 96 2.43 0.41 12.77
C ILE A 96 1.37 -0.59 12.30
N ALA A 97 1.24 -0.81 10.99
CA ALA A 97 0.25 -1.73 10.43
C ALA A 97 0.48 -3.18 10.90
N ALA A 98 1.73 -3.63 10.95
CA ALA A 98 2.10 -4.95 11.46
C ALA A 98 1.74 -5.09 12.95
N SER A 99 2.05 -4.07 13.76
CA SER A 99 1.71 -4.04 15.18
C SER A 99 0.20 -4.10 15.42
N ILE A 100 -0.58 -3.27 14.71
CA ILE A 100 -2.04 -3.27 14.81
C ILE A 100 -2.62 -4.64 14.43
N SER A 101 -2.10 -5.26 13.37
CA SER A 101 -2.55 -6.58 12.91
C SER A 101 -2.28 -7.68 13.95
N MET A 102 -1.07 -7.70 14.52
CA MET A 102 -0.72 -8.66 15.58
C MET A 102 -1.53 -8.45 16.86
N MET A 103 -1.77 -7.19 17.25
CA MET A 103 -2.64 -6.86 18.38
C MET A 103 -4.07 -7.34 18.14
N ALA A 104 -4.60 -7.16 16.93
CA ALA A 104 -5.95 -7.61 16.59
C ALA A 104 -6.09 -9.13 16.69
N ILE A 105 -5.09 -9.89 16.22
CA ILE A 105 -5.05 -11.36 16.35
C ILE A 105 -5.04 -11.78 17.81
N LYS A 106 -4.12 -11.24 18.64
CA LYS A 106 -4.05 -11.63 20.05
C LYS A 106 -5.30 -11.24 20.82
N ARG A 107 -5.87 -10.07 20.51
CA ARG A 107 -7.13 -9.62 21.11
C ARG A 107 -8.27 -10.57 20.76
N SER A 108 -8.37 -11.01 19.50
CA SER A 108 -9.36 -12.00 19.06
C SER A 108 -9.22 -13.33 19.83
N ASN A 109 -7.99 -13.86 19.94
CA ASN A 109 -7.71 -15.10 20.67
C ASN A 109 -8.05 -14.98 22.17
N CYS A 110 -7.70 -13.85 22.79
CA CYS A 110 -7.99 -13.59 24.20
C CYS A 110 -9.50 -13.46 24.45
N PHE A 111 -10.23 -12.75 23.56
CA PHE A 111 -11.69 -12.62 23.67
C PHE A 111 -12.39 -13.97 23.54
N HIS A 112 -11.93 -14.83 22.62
CA HIS A 112 -12.44 -16.18 22.46
C HIS A 112 -12.13 -17.06 23.69
N SER A 113 -10.89 -17.05 24.19
CA SER A 113 -10.47 -17.84 25.34
C SER A 113 -11.14 -17.42 26.65
N SER A 114 -11.45 -16.14 26.82
CA SER A 114 -12.13 -15.62 28.01
C SER A 114 -13.66 -15.75 27.95
N GLY A 115 -14.21 -16.26 26.84
CA GLY A 115 -15.65 -16.30 26.61
C GLY A 115 -16.29 -14.90 26.56
N GLY A 116 -15.54 -13.89 26.10
CA GLY A 116 -15.97 -12.49 26.00
C GLY A 116 -16.01 -11.72 27.32
N LYS A 117 -15.43 -12.26 28.40
CA LYS A 117 -15.47 -11.64 29.74
C LYS A 117 -14.33 -10.65 30.01
N ASP A 118 -13.25 -10.71 29.23
CA ASP A 118 -12.07 -9.86 29.42
C ASP A 118 -11.96 -8.81 28.29
N PRO A 119 -11.79 -7.51 28.60
CA PRO A 119 -11.54 -6.48 27.59
C PRO A 119 -10.22 -6.68 26.81
N CYS A 120 -9.31 -7.53 27.30
CA CYS A 120 -8.09 -7.98 26.61
C CYS A 120 -7.22 -6.82 26.12
N HIS A 121 -6.71 -6.01 27.06
CA HIS A 121 -5.80 -4.91 26.75
C HIS A 121 -4.47 -5.43 26.18
N MET A 122 -4.09 -4.96 25.00
CA MET A 122 -2.84 -5.30 24.33
C MET A 122 -1.90 -4.10 24.31
N ASN A 123 -0.62 -4.33 24.60
CA ASN A 123 0.43 -3.32 24.46
C ASN A 123 1.05 -3.39 23.07
N GLY A 124 0.82 -2.36 22.24
CA GLY A 124 1.36 -2.28 20.88
C GLY A 124 2.87 -2.11 20.80
N ASN A 125 3.51 -1.57 21.84
CA ASN A 125 4.95 -1.31 21.84
C ASN A 125 5.76 -2.59 21.70
N LEU A 126 5.31 -3.67 22.36
CA LEU A 126 5.98 -4.97 22.26
C LEU A 126 5.99 -5.49 20.81
N TYR A 127 4.87 -5.33 20.10
CA TYR A 127 4.75 -5.76 18.70
C TYR A 127 5.56 -4.89 17.74
N MET A 128 5.61 -3.58 17.98
CA MET A 128 6.44 -2.67 17.18
C MET A 128 7.93 -3.02 17.33
N ILE A 129 8.41 -3.22 18.56
CA ILE A 129 9.80 -3.60 18.82
C ILE A 129 10.11 -4.97 18.19
N SER A 130 9.21 -5.94 18.35
CA SER A 130 9.39 -7.27 17.78
C SER A 130 9.47 -7.23 16.25
N PHE A 131 8.61 -6.44 15.59
CA PHE A 131 8.65 -6.26 14.14
C PHE A 131 9.95 -5.58 13.70
N GLY A 132 10.40 -4.54 14.40
CA GLY A 132 11.67 -3.88 14.11
C GLY A 132 12.89 -4.81 14.22
N ILE A 133 12.90 -5.74 15.19
CA ILE A 133 13.95 -6.77 15.28
C ILE A 133 13.96 -7.65 14.04
N VAL A 134 12.79 -8.07 13.56
CA VAL A 134 12.67 -8.87 12.32
C VAL A 134 13.13 -8.07 11.10
N GLU A 135 12.81 -6.78 11.01
CA GLU A 135 13.30 -5.89 9.94
C GLU A 135 14.84 -5.77 9.95
N ILE A 136 15.48 -5.73 11.13
CA ILE A 136 16.94 -5.73 11.24
C ILE A 136 17.52 -7.02 10.64
N PHE A 137 16.93 -8.18 10.93
CA PHE A 137 17.37 -9.45 10.34
C PHE A 137 17.19 -9.46 8.81
N PHE A 138 16.03 -9.04 8.30
CA PHE A 138 15.79 -9.01 6.85
C PHE A 138 16.62 -7.97 6.11
N SER A 139 17.01 -6.86 6.76
CA SER A 139 17.90 -5.86 6.16
C SER A 139 19.33 -6.37 5.91
N GLN A 140 19.72 -7.51 6.49
CA GLN A 140 21.00 -8.15 6.21
C GLN A 140 21.03 -8.89 4.86
N ILE A 141 19.89 -9.03 4.17
CA ILE A 141 19.82 -9.69 2.87
C ILE A 141 20.29 -8.69 1.79
N PRO A 142 21.41 -8.95 1.10
CA PRO A 142 22.11 -7.93 0.33
C PRO A 142 21.47 -7.61 -1.02
N ASP A 143 20.75 -8.54 -1.67
CA ASP A 143 20.21 -8.34 -3.02
C ASP A 143 18.73 -8.76 -3.16
N PHE A 144 18.01 -8.02 -4.01
CA PHE A 144 16.58 -8.23 -4.29
C PHE A 144 16.27 -9.53 -5.05
N ASP A 145 17.23 -10.09 -5.78
CA ASP A 145 17.09 -11.36 -6.48
C ASP A 145 16.88 -12.54 -5.51
N GLN A 146 17.54 -12.48 -4.35
CA GLN A 146 17.41 -13.46 -3.26
C GLN A 146 16.07 -13.32 -2.51
N LEU A 147 15.35 -12.21 -2.70
CA LEU A 147 14.06 -11.91 -2.04
C LEU A 147 12.83 -12.38 -2.83
N TRP A 148 13.02 -13.09 -3.95
CA TRP A 148 11.89 -13.58 -4.77
C TRP A 148 10.95 -14.51 -3.99
N TRP A 149 11.48 -15.39 -3.13
CA TRP A 149 10.67 -16.28 -2.30
C TRP A 149 9.84 -15.49 -1.28
N LEU A 150 10.43 -14.48 -0.64
CA LEU A 150 9.78 -13.65 0.37
C LEU A 150 8.68 -12.81 -0.26
N SER A 151 8.96 -12.26 -1.45
CA SER A 151 7.97 -11.55 -2.27
C SER A 151 6.80 -12.48 -2.61
N THR A 152 7.07 -13.70 -3.08
CA THR A 152 6.02 -14.67 -3.42
C THR A 152 5.16 -15.03 -2.21
N LEU A 153 5.77 -15.27 -1.04
CA LEU A 153 5.06 -15.50 0.21
C LEU A 153 4.17 -14.32 0.60
N ALA A 154 4.70 -13.10 0.51
CA ALA A 154 3.93 -11.88 0.77
C ALA A 154 2.72 -11.74 -0.15
N ALA A 155 2.86 -12.04 -1.46
CA ALA A 155 1.73 -12.06 -2.40
C ALA A 155 0.67 -13.07 -1.96
N VAL A 156 1.05 -14.31 -1.64
CA VAL A 156 0.11 -15.36 -1.24
C VAL A 156 -0.64 -14.95 0.03
N MET A 157 0.06 -14.41 1.04
CA MET A 157 -0.56 -13.90 2.26
C MET A 157 -1.54 -12.75 1.95
N SER A 158 -1.13 -11.81 1.08
CA SER A 158 -1.96 -10.68 0.65
C SER A 158 -3.25 -11.08 -0.04
N PHE A 159 -3.18 -11.98 -1.01
CA PHE A 159 -4.39 -12.51 -1.64
C PHE A 159 -5.25 -13.27 -0.62
N THR A 160 -4.64 -14.06 0.26
CA THR A 160 -5.38 -14.87 1.25
C THR A 160 -6.19 -13.99 2.21
N TYR A 161 -5.56 -13.05 2.92
CA TYR A 161 -6.30 -12.24 3.90
C TYR A 161 -7.34 -11.34 3.22
N SER A 162 -7.06 -10.83 2.02
CA SER A 162 -7.99 -9.98 1.30
C SER A 162 -9.17 -10.77 0.74
N THR A 163 -8.97 -11.98 0.23
CA THR A 163 -10.07 -12.86 -0.19
C THR A 163 -10.96 -13.26 0.99
N ILE A 164 -10.37 -13.55 2.15
CA ILE A 164 -11.14 -13.81 3.39
C ILE A 164 -11.94 -12.56 3.78
N GLY A 165 -11.29 -11.39 3.82
CA GLY A 165 -11.95 -10.11 4.13
C GLY A 165 -13.09 -9.79 3.17
N LEU A 166 -12.90 -10.02 1.87
CA LEU A 166 -13.91 -9.86 0.84
C LEU A 166 -15.09 -10.80 1.05
N GLY A 167 -14.83 -12.09 1.28
CA GLY A 167 -15.86 -13.09 1.54
C GLY A 167 -16.69 -12.77 2.77
N LEU A 168 -16.05 -12.38 3.88
CA LEU A 168 -16.72 -11.93 5.10
C LEU A 168 -17.53 -10.66 4.87
N GLY A 169 -17.01 -9.71 4.09
CA GLY A 169 -17.72 -8.49 3.70
C GLY A 169 -18.99 -8.78 2.91
N VAL A 170 -18.90 -9.63 1.87
CA VAL A 170 -20.06 -10.08 1.08
C VAL A 170 -21.09 -10.77 1.96
N GLY A 171 -20.67 -11.71 2.81
CA GLY A 171 -21.55 -12.40 3.75
C GLY A 171 -22.29 -11.43 4.67
N LYS A 172 -21.60 -10.40 5.17
CA LYS A 172 -22.20 -9.38 6.04
C LYS A 172 -23.18 -8.47 5.30
N VAL A 173 -22.90 -8.10 4.05
CA VAL A 173 -23.85 -7.34 3.21
C VAL A 173 -25.14 -8.12 2.99
N ILE A 174 -25.03 -9.43 2.71
CA ILE A 174 -26.18 -10.32 2.54
C ILE A 174 -26.98 -10.42 3.85
N GLU A 175 -26.29 -10.60 4.98
CA GLU A 175 -26.91 -10.66 6.32
C GLU A 175 -27.65 -9.35 6.66
N ASN A 176 -27.05 -8.20 6.36
CA ASN A 176 -27.66 -6.88 6.58
C ASN A 176 -28.86 -6.61 5.65
N LYS A 177 -29.06 -7.42 4.60
CA LYS A 177 -30.06 -7.20 3.52
C LYS A 177 -29.97 -5.80 2.88
N GLY A 178 -28.79 -5.19 2.86
CA GLY A 178 -28.61 -3.83 2.40
C GLY A 178 -27.17 -3.35 2.44
N ILE A 179 -26.92 -2.28 1.67
CA ILE A 179 -25.62 -1.61 1.59
C ILE A 179 -25.58 -0.52 2.67
N LYS A 180 -24.64 -0.63 3.62
CA LYS A 180 -24.39 0.40 4.63
C LYS A 180 -23.52 1.54 4.09
N GLY A 181 -23.28 2.53 4.95
CA GLY A 181 -22.50 3.72 4.63
C GLY A 181 -23.38 4.89 4.18
N SER A 182 -22.75 6.06 4.10
CA SER A 182 -23.35 7.32 3.69
C SER A 182 -22.62 7.89 2.49
N LEU A 183 -23.26 8.81 1.76
CA LEU A 183 -22.65 9.47 0.60
C LEU A 183 -21.38 10.26 0.96
N THR A 184 -21.32 10.81 2.19
CA THR A 184 -20.25 11.73 2.63
C THR A 184 -19.41 11.19 3.79
N GLY A 185 -19.52 9.88 4.04
CA GLY A 185 -18.78 9.20 5.10
C GLY A 185 -19.35 9.52 6.48
N ILE A 186 -18.46 9.66 7.45
CA ILE A 186 -18.83 10.05 8.81
C ILE A 186 -19.56 11.40 8.84
N THR A 187 -20.67 11.48 9.57
CA THR A 187 -21.50 12.69 9.66
C THR A 187 -21.00 13.65 10.74
N VAL A 188 -21.13 14.95 10.47
CA VAL A 188 -20.89 16.00 11.48
C VAL A 188 -22.02 15.89 12.51
N GLY A 189 -21.66 15.58 13.76
CA GLY A 189 -22.60 15.19 14.82
C GLY A 189 -22.15 13.94 15.57
N THR A 190 -21.58 12.96 14.86
CA THR A 190 -20.87 11.82 15.48
C THR A 190 -19.45 12.21 15.89
N VAL A 191 -18.87 13.18 15.16
CA VAL A 191 -17.58 13.81 15.44
C VAL A 191 -17.68 15.32 15.24
N THR A 192 -16.72 16.05 15.81
CA THR A 192 -16.60 17.49 15.56
C THR A 192 -16.17 17.77 14.11
N GLN A 193 -16.42 18.99 13.60
CA GLN A 193 -15.99 19.36 12.25
C GLN A 193 -14.47 19.23 12.06
N THR A 194 -13.68 19.67 13.04
CA THR A 194 -12.21 19.56 13.00
C THR A 194 -11.76 18.10 12.96
N GLN A 195 -12.42 17.21 13.72
CA GLN A 195 -12.13 15.78 13.67
C GLN A 195 -12.51 15.16 12.33
N LYS A 196 -13.64 15.58 11.72
CA LYS A 196 -14.00 15.13 10.38
C LYS A 196 -12.93 15.51 9.36
N VAL A 197 -12.49 16.77 9.34
CA VAL A 197 -11.42 17.24 8.46
C VAL A 197 -10.13 16.45 8.69
N GLY A 198 -9.69 16.29 9.94
CA GLY A 198 -8.49 15.54 10.27
C GLY A 198 -8.55 14.06 9.86
N ARG A 199 -9.71 13.42 10.00
CA ARG A 199 -9.92 12.02 9.57
C ARG A 199 -9.99 11.89 8.05
N SER A 200 -10.54 12.87 7.34
CA SER A 200 -10.49 12.91 5.88
C SER A 200 -9.05 12.97 5.37
N PHE A 201 -8.19 13.80 5.96
CA PHE A 201 -6.77 13.84 5.59
C PHE A 201 -6.04 12.52 5.92
N GLN A 202 -6.35 11.89 7.05
CA GLN A 202 -5.82 10.55 7.35
C GLN A 202 -6.28 9.51 6.34
N ALA A 203 -7.55 9.55 5.91
CA ALA A 203 -8.06 8.65 4.89
C ALA A 203 -7.37 8.86 3.53
N LEU A 204 -7.13 10.11 3.14
CA LEU A 204 -6.35 10.43 1.95
C LEU A 204 -4.91 9.91 2.06
N GLY A 205 -4.27 10.09 3.21
CA GLY A 205 -2.93 9.54 3.50
C GLY A 205 -2.90 8.01 3.42
N ASN A 206 -3.91 7.34 3.95
CA ASN A 206 -4.03 5.88 3.89
C ASN A 206 -4.19 5.38 2.45
N ILE A 207 -5.01 6.05 1.64
CA ILE A 207 -5.16 5.71 0.21
C ILE A 207 -3.85 5.96 -0.53
N ALA A 208 -3.19 7.10 -0.30
CA ALA A 208 -1.89 7.40 -0.90
C ALA A 208 -0.83 6.36 -0.54
N PHE A 209 -0.75 5.97 0.74
CA PHE A 209 0.14 4.93 1.24
C PHE A 209 -0.09 3.59 0.54
N ALA A 210 -1.36 3.20 0.33
CA ALA A 210 -1.69 1.94 -0.34
C ALA A 210 -1.19 1.88 -1.80
N TYR A 211 -0.91 3.02 -2.44
CA TYR A 211 -0.41 3.12 -3.82
C TYR A 211 1.09 3.53 -3.91
N SER A 212 1.84 3.48 -2.81
CA SER A 212 3.18 4.11 -2.67
C SER A 212 4.37 3.30 -3.22
N TYR A 213 4.18 2.37 -4.17
CA TYR A 213 5.27 1.50 -4.65
C TYR A 213 6.22 2.17 -5.65
N SER A 214 5.84 3.31 -6.24
CA SER A 214 6.60 3.96 -7.31
C SER A 214 8.01 4.40 -6.89
N MET A 215 8.27 4.52 -5.58
CA MET A 215 9.58 4.92 -5.04
C MET A 215 10.70 3.89 -5.22
N ILE A 216 10.34 2.61 -5.33
CA ILE A 216 11.27 1.50 -5.52
C ILE A 216 11.16 0.91 -6.93
N LEU A 217 10.48 1.62 -7.83
CA LEU A 217 10.15 1.13 -9.17
C LEU A 217 11.40 0.90 -10.02
N ILE A 218 12.39 1.79 -9.93
CA ILE A 218 13.62 1.69 -10.72
C ILE A 218 14.44 0.49 -10.25
N GLU A 219 14.52 0.31 -8.94
CA GLU A 219 15.19 -0.81 -8.29
C GLU A 219 14.50 -2.15 -8.64
N ILE A 220 13.16 -2.17 -8.70
CA ILE A 220 12.41 -3.34 -9.22
C ILE A 220 12.71 -3.56 -10.71
N GLN A 221 12.72 -2.50 -11.51
CA GLN A 221 12.96 -2.57 -12.95
C GLN A 221 14.37 -3.09 -13.27
N ASP A 222 15.34 -2.88 -12.39
CA ASP A 222 16.70 -3.39 -12.54
C ASP A 222 16.79 -4.93 -12.54
N THR A 223 15.82 -5.60 -11.91
CA THR A 223 15.70 -7.07 -11.90
C THR A 223 15.19 -7.65 -13.23
N ILE A 224 14.72 -6.80 -14.16
CA ILE A 224 14.15 -7.22 -15.44
C ILE A 224 15.25 -7.47 -16.47
N LYS A 225 15.24 -8.66 -17.07
CA LYS A 225 16.15 -9.01 -18.17
C LYS A 225 15.70 -8.35 -19.49
N SER A 226 16.68 -7.95 -20.30
CA SER A 226 16.49 -7.53 -21.70
C SER A 226 17.13 -8.54 -22.65
N PRO A 227 16.57 -8.77 -23.86
CA PRO A 227 15.42 -8.11 -24.50
C PRO A 227 14.03 -8.74 -24.20
N PRO A 228 12.89 -8.02 -24.38
CA PRO A 228 12.74 -6.62 -24.85
C PRO A 228 13.17 -5.59 -23.80
N SER A 229 13.19 -4.29 -24.15
CA SER A 229 13.69 -3.24 -23.23
C SER A 229 12.98 -3.26 -21.88
N GLU A 230 13.74 -3.02 -20.80
CA GLU A 230 13.24 -3.09 -19.43
C GLU A 230 12.04 -2.15 -19.24
N SER A 231 12.11 -0.96 -19.85
CA SER A 231 11.03 0.04 -19.83
C SER A 231 9.73 -0.46 -20.46
N LYS A 232 9.80 -1.18 -21.58
CA LYS A 232 8.60 -1.72 -22.25
C LYS A 232 7.94 -2.79 -21.39
N THR A 233 8.73 -3.72 -20.87
CA THR A 233 8.26 -4.77 -19.97
C THR A 233 7.68 -4.17 -18.68
N MET A 234 8.36 -3.17 -18.12
CA MET A 234 7.95 -2.52 -16.88
C MET A 234 6.65 -1.73 -17.04
N LYS A 235 6.42 -1.05 -18.18
CA LYS A 235 5.16 -0.34 -18.46
C LYS A 235 3.97 -1.30 -18.53
N ALA A 236 4.13 -2.43 -19.24
CA ALA A 236 3.09 -3.45 -19.32
C ALA A 236 2.79 -4.06 -17.94
N ALA A 237 3.84 -4.38 -17.18
CA ALA A 237 3.70 -4.91 -15.83
C ALA A 237 3.05 -3.91 -14.86
N THR A 238 3.41 -2.63 -14.97
CA THR A 238 2.83 -1.50 -14.22
C THR A 238 1.34 -1.36 -14.52
N LEU A 239 0.94 -1.38 -15.80
CA LEU A 239 -0.46 -1.30 -16.20
C LEU A 239 -1.28 -2.43 -15.57
N ILE A 240 -0.84 -3.68 -15.75
CA ILE A 240 -1.53 -4.84 -15.20
C ILE A 240 -1.60 -4.75 -13.67
N SER A 241 -0.49 -4.42 -13.02
CA SER A 241 -0.43 -4.34 -11.56
C SER A 241 -1.35 -3.26 -11.00
N VAL A 242 -1.36 -2.07 -11.59
CA VAL A 242 -2.24 -0.97 -11.14
C VAL A 242 -3.70 -1.34 -11.35
N VAL A 243 -4.08 -1.90 -12.51
CA VAL A 243 -5.46 -2.33 -12.78
C VAL A 243 -5.92 -3.39 -11.78
N VAL A 244 -5.13 -4.45 -11.59
CA VAL A 244 -5.45 -5.54 -10.64
C VAL A 244 -5.57 -4.99 -9.23
N THR A 245 -4.60 -4.19 -8.79
CA THR A 245 -4.60 -3.58 -7.45
C THR A 245 -5.82 -2.70 -7.27
N THR A 246 -6.15 -1.83 -8.22
CA THR A 246 -7.29 -0.91 -8.09
C THR A 246 -8.61 -1.67 -8.01
N ILE A 247 -8.82 -2.69 -8.84
CA ILE A 247 -10.01 -3.55 -8.73
C ILE A 247 -10.06 -4.17 -7.33
N PHE A 248 -8.95 -4.74 -6.87
CA PHE A 248 -8.91 -5.44 -5.59
C PHE A 248 -9.11 -4.51 -4.39
N TYR A 249 -8.50 -3.33 -4.44
CA TYR A 249 -8.63 -2.27 -3.44
C TYR A 249 -10.06 -1.74 -3.39
N MET A 250 -10.65 -1.47 -4.54
CA MET A 250 -12.04 -1.04 -4.65
C MET A 250 -12.98 -2.08 -4.08
N LEU A 251 -12.78 -3.37 -4.40
CA LEU A 251 -13.58 -4.46 -3.85
C LEU A 251 -13.45 -4.51 -2.32
N CYS A 252 -12.24 -4.58 -1.78
CA CYS A 252 -12.02 -4.68 -0.33
C CYS A 252 -12.54 -3.45 0.42
N GLY A 253 -12.24 -2.24 -0.08
CA GLY A 253 -12.67 -1.00 0.53
C GLY A 253 -14.18 -0.81 0.47
N CYS A 254 -14.78 -0.95 -0.72
CA CYS A 254 -16.20 -0.70 -0.93
C CYS A 254 -17.06 -1.78 -0.27
N LEU A 255 -16.69 -3.06 -0.36
CA LEU A 255 -17.46 -4.12 0.30
C LEU A 255 -17.31 -4.05 1.82
N GLY A 256 -16.13 -3.69 2.34
CA GLY A 256 -15.96 -3.42 3.76
C GLY A 256 -16.86 -2.28 4.23
N TYR A 257 -16.95 -1.19 3.44
CA TYR A 257 -17.83 -0.08 3.75
C TYR A 257 -19.32 -0.45 3.65
N ALA A 258 -19.71 -1.20 2.61
CA ALA A 258 -21.08 -1.72 2.46
C ALA A 258 -21.49 -2.66 3.60
N ALA A 259 -20.54 -3.43 4.13
CA ALA A 259 -20.78 -4.39 5.21
C ALA A 259 -20.96 -3.73 6.58
N PHE A 260 -20.15 -2.71 6.88
CA PHE A 260 -20.03 -2.19 8.25
C PHE A 260 -20.52 -0.75 8.42
N GLY A 261 -20.39 0.09 7.38
CA GLY A 261 -20.73 1.51 7.42
C GLY A 261 -19.69 2.37 8.12
#